data_AF-A0ABD2CV73-F1
#
_entry.id   AF-A0ABD2CV73-F1
#
_cell.length_a   1.000
_cell.length_b   1.000
_cell.length_c   1.000
_cell.angle_alpha   90.00
_cell.angle_beta   90.00
_cell.angle_gamma   90.00
#
_symmetry.space_group_name_H-M   'P 1'
#
loop_
_entity.id
_entity.type
_entity.pdbx_description
1 polymer ?
#
loop_
_entity_poly.entity_id
_entity_poly.type
_entity_poly.pdbx_seq_one_letter_code
_entity_poly.pdbx_strand_id
1 'polypeptide(L)'
;MSDSTLGSTEEKKLHDLSKKIVEIKKKIQLSEGQRKANFEETETKKHENAEKIISLRKDIKELYVEYSKVKNNDDAAERTAQISRETSAVIRKRGLDEAIKKINEENIRLRKMKDLLRYQSDKQRQKLEILLQEHEKLLRENKRKIFKRKLEDPLKKKRECLEVQLERMRMLIIKANIVRRKYKSVYCKLKQRSVSYASSLKELEDDIKEHENEMKRLRIVKEEAIELRYNMQEKLVKQEIEIVNNSNEQESIIQDYRQRVKERKAELERLERMIFPARPREDYDSVSTMIYGQDAKNEITKKELTRLEEAFAKLRNVTGVSMSEDILNRFLGQQTTKENLQKMRTNMEDEKMDLDRKRQELLSEIETRKFTETKNAEENAEETEKFNKKMEEERARQKKAETECERIGELLKQIAKVLGKLFDKLQNTTDSNNIVKEDSIMPSDPTKLLLLLNEIAQKLTDVFGKQDVCSEIFDDTLTDKLETMSITTSLEGKAVRVENVPLFSKFPTWTSSAIPLSEDEEEVPTRNTLKRQAQLLVDTKSRRKGLGFKR
;
A
#
# COMPACT_ATOMS: atom_id res chain seq x y z
N MET A 1 -12.30 -28.10 38.46
CA MET A 1 -12.77 -27.56 37.17
C MET A 1 -12.12 -28.33 36.04
N SER A 2 -12.65 -29.50 35.66
CA SER A 2 -12.33 -30.25 34.42
C SER A 2 -13.10 -31.58 34.47
N ASP A 3 -14.25 -31.67 33.79
CA ASP A 3 -14.75 -32.91 33.13
C ASP A 3 -16.15 -32.73 32.49
N SER A 4 -16.44 -31.56 31.93
CA SER A 4 -17.69 -31.30 31.18
C SER A 4 -17.56 -31.51 29.66
N THR A 5 -16.41 -32.01 29.17
CA THR A 5 -16.14 -32.14 27.73
C THR A 5 -16.26 -33.55 27.17
N LEU A 6 -16.38 -34.60 28.00
CA LEU A 6 -16.59 -35.97 27.49
C LEU A 6 -18.03 -36.25 27.03
N GLY A 7 -19.05 -35.69 27.70
CA GLY A 7 -20.47 -35.91 27.36
C GLY A 7 -20.87 -35.43 25.97
N SER A 8 -20.30 -34.31 25.49
CA SER A 8 -20.63 -33.72 24.18
C SER A 8 -20.22 -34.62 22.99
N THR A 9 -19.19 -35.45 23.18
CA THR A 9 -18.66 -36.29 22.09
C THR A 9 -19.46 -37.58 21.94
N GLU A 10 -19.96 -38.12 23.05
CA GLU A 10 -20.83 -39.31 23.07
C GLU A 10 -22.24 -38.98 22.59
N GLU A 11 -22.79 -37.83 22.98
CA GLU A 11 -24.08 -37.34 22.47
C GLU A 11 -24.07 -37.13 20.95
N LYS A 12 -22.98 -36.58 20.40
CA LYS A 12 -22.81 -36.43 18.94
C LYS A 12 -22.74 -37.79 18.24
N LYS A 13 -22.02 -38.77 18.79
CA LYS A 13 -21.98 -40.14 18.25
C LYS A 13 -23.35 -40.82 18.32
N LEU A 14 -24.10 -40.61 19.41
CA LEU A 14 -25.46 -41.15 19.59
C LEU A 14 -26.44 -40.51 18.59
N HIS A 15 -26.32 -39.20 18.37
CA HIS A 15 -27.11 -38.47 17.37
C HIS A 15 -26.80 -38.94 15.95
N ASP A 16 -25.53 -39.13 15.60
CA ASP A 16 -25.11 -39.66 14.29
C ASP A 16 -25.58 -41.11 14.09
N LEU A 17 -25.57 -41.93 15.15
CA LEU A 17 -26.11 -43.29 15.13
C LEU A 17 -27.63 -43.29 14.93
N SER A 18 -28.35 -42.41 15.63
CA SER A 18 -29.80 -42.24 15.47
C SER A 18 -30.16 -41.79 14.04
N LYS A 19 -29.37 -40.87 13.46
CA LYS A 19 -29.50 -40.45 12.07
C LYS A 19 -29.29 -41.61 11.09
N LYS A 20 -28.27 -42.45 11.31
CA LYS A 20 -28.04 -43.67 10.50
C LYS A 20 -29.18 -44.68 10.64
N ILE A 21 -29.74 -44.85 11.83
CA ILE A 21 -30.89 -45.74 12.06
C ILE A 21 -32.12 -45.25 11.28
N VAL A 22 -32.40 -43.95 11.30
CA VAL A 22 -33.51 -43.36 10.54
C VAL A 22 -33.30 -43.53 9.03
N GLU A 23 -32.06 -43.34 8.55
CA GLU A 23 -31.71 -43.55 7.14
C GLU A 23 -31.89 -45.01 6.71
N ILE A 24 -31.48 -45.98 7.55
CA ILE A 24 -31.68 -47.41 7.30
C ILE A 24 -33.18 -47.75 7.29
N LYS A 25 -33.96 -47.23 8.24
CA LYS A 25 -35.43 -47.43 8.27
C LYS A 25 -36.10 -46.90 6.99
N LYS A 26 -35.69 -45.72 6.52
CA LYS A 26 -36.19 -45.15 5.25
C LYS A 26 -35.81 -46.03 4.05
N LYS A 27 -34.60 -46.58 4.04
CA LYS A 27 -34.14 -47.50 2.98
C LYS A 27 -34.90 -48.82 2.99
N ILE A 28 -35.25 -49.36 4.15
CA ILE A 28 -36.09 -50.55 4.30
C ILE A 28 -37.50 -50.27 3.77
N GLN A 29 -38.13 -49.16 4.17
CA GLN A 29 -39.46 -48.79 3.68
C GLN A 29 -39.50 -48.61 2.15
N LEU A 30 -38.48 -47.99 1.57
CA LEU A 30 -38.37 -47.86 0.12
C LEU A 30 -38.18 -49.23 -0.56
N SER A 31 -37.38 -50.12 0.02
CA SER A 31 -37.18 -51.48 -0.48
C SER A 31 -38.45 -52.33 -0.39
N GLU A 32 -39.25 -52.17 0.67
CA GLU A 32 -40.56 -52.82 0.81
C GLU A 32 -41.58 -52.25 -0.18
N GLY A 33 -41.62 -50.92 -0.35
CA GLY A 33 -42.43 -50.27 -1.38
C GLY A 33 -42.09 -50.75 -2.79
N GLN A 34 -40.80 -50.87 -3.11
CA GLN A 34 -40.34 -51.39 -4.40
C GLN A 34 -40.72 -52.86 -4.59
N ARG A 35 -40.58 -53.70 -3.55
CA ARG A 35 -41.00 -55.10 -3.61
C ARG A 35 -42.50 -55.23 -3.84
N LYS A 36 -43.31 -54.39 -3.18
CA LYS A 36 -44.77 -54.37 -3.37
C LYS A 36 -45.16 -53.94 -4.78
N ALA A 37 -44.58 -52.85 -5.28
CA ALA A 37 -44.84 -52.37 -6.65
C ALA A 37 -44.45 -53.40 -7.72
N ASN A 38 -43.30 -54.06 -7.56
CA ASN A 38 -42.86 -55.11 -8.48
C ASN A 38 -43.81 -56.32 -8.43
N PHE A 39 -44.30 -56.70 -7.23
CA PHE A 39 -45.27 -57.79 -7.10
C PHE A 39 -46.58 -57.47 -7.81
N GLU A 40 -47.14 -56.27 -7.57
CA GLU A 40 -48.36 -55.79 -8.24
C GLU A 40 -48.19 -55.75 -9.76
N GLU A 41 -47.05 -55.28 -10.28
CA GLU A 41 -46.76 -55.28 -11.71
C GLU A 41 -46.66 -56.70 -12.30
N THR A 42 -46.10 -57.66 -11.56
CA THR A 42 -46.07 -59.06 -12.01
C THR A 42 -47.45 -59.70 -12.00
N GLU A 43 -48.31 -59.31 -11.06
CA GLU A 43 -49.68 -59.84 -10.96
C GLU A 43 -50.57 -59.28 -12.09
N THR A 44 -50.49 -57.97 -12.36
CA THR A 44 -51.23 -57.35 -13.47
C THR A 44 -50.83 -57.96 -14.81
N LYS A 45 -49.53 -58.13 -15.07
CA LYS A 45 -49.05 -58.81 -16.29
C LYS A 45 -49.53 -60.26 -16.38
N LYS A 46 -49.61 -60.97 -15.26
CA LYS A 46 -50.16 -62.34 -15.23
C LYS A 46 -51.64 -62.33 -15.62
N HIS A 47 -52.41 -61.35 -15.13
CA HIS A 47 -53.82 -61.21 -15.47
C HIS A 47 -54.01 -60.86 -16.96
N GLU A 48 -53.27 -59.88 -17.48
CA GLU A 48 -53.29 -59.50 -18.91
C GLU A 48 -52.93 -60.68 -19.82
N ASN A 49 -51.92 -61.46 -19.45
CA ASN A 49 -51.54 -62.65 -20.21
C ASN A 49 -52.63 -63.73 -20.20
N ALA A 50 -53.33 -63.91 -19.07
CA ALA A 50 -54.45 -64.84 -18.99
C ALA A 50 -55.61 -64.40 -19.90
N GLU A 51 -55.94 -63.10 -19.92
CA GLU A 51 -56.96 -62.54 -20.82
C GLU A 51 -56.57 -62.71 -22.29
N LYS A 52 -55.31 -62.46 -22.64
CA LYS A 52 -54.79 -62.65 -24.00
C LYS A 52 -54.83 -64.11 -24.46
N ILE A 53 -54.61 -65.06 -23.55
CA ILE A 53 -54.78 -66.48 -23.86
C ILE A 53 -56.26 -66.80 -24.14
N ILE A 54 -57.18 -66.20 -23.40
CA ILE A 54 -58.63 -66.38 -23.62
C ILE A 54 -59.04 -65.79 -24.97
N SER A 55 -58.58 -64.59 -25.33
CA SER A 55 -58.89 -63.98 -26.63
C SER A 55 -58.32 -64.81 -27.79
N LEU A 56 -57.06 -65.23 -27.73
CA LEU A 56 -56.45 -66.07 -28.76
C LEU A 56 -57.18 -67.42 -28.94
N ARG A 57 -57.65 -68.02 -27.85
CA ARG A 57 -58.48 -69.24 -27.93
C ARG A 57 -59.81 -69.00 -28.62
N LYS A 58 -60.39 -67.81 -28.50
CA LYS A 58 -61.61 -67.41 -29.21
C LYS A 58 -61.32 -67.24 -30.70
N ASP A 59 -60.27 -66.51 -31.05
CA ASP A 59 -59.87 -66.26 -32.44
C ASP A 59 -59.56 -67.58 -33.18
N ILE A 60 -58.89 -68.53 -32.52
CA ILE A 60 -58.63 -69.87 -33.10
C ILE A 60 -59.93 -70.62 -33.40
N LYS A 61 -60.94 -70.53 -32.52
CA LYS A 61 -62.25 -71.15 -32.77
C LYS A 61 -62.97 -70.49 -33.95
N GLU A 62 -62.92 -69.17 -34.05
CA GLU A 62 -63.52 -68.42 -35.15
C GLU A 62 -62.87 -68.76 -36.49
N LEU A 63 -61.53 -68.79 -36.53
CA LEU A 63 -60.77 -69.18 -37.72
C LEU A 63 -61.07 -70.62 -38.16
N TYR A 64 -61.27 -71.55 -37.22
CA TYR A 64 -61.63 -72.92 -37.57
C TYR A 64 -63.03 -73.03 -38.21
N VAL A 65 -63.98 -72.22 -37.74
CA VAL A 65 -65.32 -72.12 -38.34
C VAL A 65 -65.23 -71.50 -39.73
N GLU A 66 -64.44 -70.46 -39.91
CA GLU A 66 -64.23 -69.80 -41.21
C GLU A 66 -63.56 -70.74 -42.22
N TYR A 67 -62.51 -71.46 -41.81
CA TYR A 67 -61.86 -72.50 -42.63
C TYR A 67 -62.85 -73.59 -43.08
N SER A 68 -63.72 -74.05 -42.17
CA SER A 68 -64.75 -75.05 -42.49
C SER A 68 -65.77 -74.54 -43.50
N LYS A 69 -66.11 -73.24 -43.47
CA LYS A 69 -67.02 -72.61 -44.44
C LYS A 69 -66.39 -72.48 -45.83
N VAL A 70 -65.11 -72.09 -45.90
CA VAL A 70 -64.39 -71.94 -47.19
C VAL A 70 -64.24 -73.28 -47.90
N LYS A 71 -63.91 -74.35 -47.16
CA LYS A 71 -63.77 -75.71 -47.71
C LYS A 71 -65.05 -76.23 -48.39
N ASN A 72 -66.22 -75.88 -47.88
CA ASN A 72 -67.50 -76.31 -48.48
C ASN A 72 -67.89 -75.48 -49.72
N ASN A 73 -67.30 -74.30 -49.93
CA ASN A 73 -67.61 -73.43 -51.07
C ASN A 73 -66.70 -73.69 -52.28
N ASP A 74 -65.48 -74.19 -52.09
CA ASP A 74 -64.60 -74.59 -53.21
C ASP A 74 -65.20 -75.76 -54.03
N ASP A 75 -65.87 -76.72 -53.37
CA ASP A 75 -66.60 -77.81 -54.03
C ASP A 75 -67.78 -77.32 -54.89
N ALA A 76 -68.28 -76.10 -54.66
CA ALA A 76 -69.33 -75.46 -55.45
C ALA A 76 -68.77 -74.71 -56.67
N ALA A 77 -67.55 -74.16 -56.57
CA ALA A 77 -66.87 -73.47 -57.67
C ALA A 77 -66.39 -74.43 -58.78
N GLU A 78 -66.06 -75.67 -58.42
CA GLU A 78 -65.61 -76.69 -59.38
C GLU A 78 -66.74 -77.18 -60.30
N ARG A 79 -68.01 -77.14 -59.84
CA ARG A 79 -69.18 -77.52 -60.65
C ARG A 79 -69.58 -76.47 -61.69
N THR A 80 -69.32 -75.19 -61.44
CA THR A 80 -69.63 -74.09 -62.38
C THR A 80 -68.66 -74.00 -63.54
N ALA A 81 -67.40 -74.42 -63.34
CA ALA A 81 -66.38 -74.42 -64.40
C ALA A 81 -66.66 -75.45 -65.51
N GLN A 82 -67.41 -76.51 -65.22
CA GLN A 82 -67.72 -77.56 -66.21
C GLN A 82 -68.83 -77.15 -67.19
N ILE A 83 -69.78 -76.31 -66.75
CA ILE A 83 -70.91 -75.82 -67.57
C ILE A 83 -70.45 -74.83 -68.65
N SER A 84 -69.34 -74.11 -68.42
CA SER A 84 -68.84 -73.11 -69.39
C SER A 84 -68.12 -73.73 -70.59
N ARG A 85 -67.75 -75.02 -70.56
CA ARG A 85 -67.11 -75.70 -71.71
C ARG A 85 -68.11 -76.18 -72.76
N GLU A 86 -69.36 -76.40 -72.39
CA GLU A 86 -70.38 -76.95 -73.32
C GLU A 86 -71.02 -75.89 -74.23
N THR A 87 -70.78 -74.60 -73.98
CA THR A 87 -71.39 -73.49 -74.73
C THR A 87 -70.60 -73.04 -75.97
N SER A 88 -69.40 -73.58 -76.24
CA SER A 88 -68.53 -73.08 -77.31
C SER A 88 -68.76 -73.71 -78.71
N ALA A 89 -69.74 -74.60 -78.87
CA ALA A 89 -69.90 -75.38 -80.11
C ALA A 89 -70.86 -74.75 -81.17
N VAL A 90 -71.68 -73.75 -80.82
CA VAL A 90 -72.81 -73.29 -81.66
C VAL A 90 -72.53 -72.03 -82.51
N ILE A 91 -71.40 -71.34 -82.35
CA ILE A 91 -71.12 -70.08 -83.08
C ILE A 91 -70.02 -70.29 -84.12
N ARG A 92 -70.28 -71.12 -85.15
CA ARG A 92 -69.38 -71.25 -86.31
C ARG A 92 -70.07 -70.72 -87.56
N LYS A 93 -69.55 -69.60 -88.08
CA LYS A 93 -69.67 -69.04 -89.44
C LYS A 93 -70.64 -67.87 -89.73
N ARG A 94 -71.50 -67.42 -88.80
CA ARG A 94 -72.18 -66.11 -88.93
C ARG A 94 -71.91 -65.12 -87.78
N GLY A 95 -71.27 -65.58 -86.71
CA GLY A 95 -70.88 -64.77 -85.55
C GLY A 95 -69.36 -64.64 -85.34
N LEU A 96 -68.53 -65.00 -86.34
CA LEU A 96 -67.06 -64.90 -86.21
C LEU A 96 -66.58 -63.44 -86.24
N ASP A 97 -67.05 -62.62 -87.18
CA ASP A 97 -66.70 -61.20 -87.23
C ASP A 97 -67.28 -60.42 -86.04
N GLU A 98 -68.49 -60.78 -85.59
CA GLU A 98 -69.09 -60.24 -84.37
C GLU A 98 -68.32 -60.69 -83.11
N ALA A 99 -67.85 -61.94 -83.06
CA ALA A 99 -66.99 -62.43 -81.98
C ALA A 99 -65.62 -61.75 -81.99
N ILE A 100 -65.02 -61.52 -83.17
CA ILE A 100 -63.75 -60.77 -83.32
C ILE A 100 -63.95 -59.33 -82.85
N LYS A 101 -65.05 -58.66 -83.23
CA LYS A 101 -65.38 -57.31 -82.74
C LYS A 101 -65.56 -57.30 -81.22
N LYS A 102 -66.32 -58.23 -80.64
CA LYS A 102 -66.47 -58.35 -79.18
C LYS A 102 -65.14 -58.62 -78.47
N ILE A 103 -64.30 -59.51 -79.00
CA ILE A 103 -62.96 -59.80 -78.48
C ILE A 103 -62.06 -58.55 -78.58
N ASN A 104 -62.15 -57.80 -79.68
CA ASN A 104 -61.40 -56.56 -79.85
C ASN A 104 -61.85 -55.46 -78.88
N GLU A 105 -63.17 -55.26 -78.72
CA GLU A 105 -63.75 -54.36 -77.72
C GLU A 105 -63.32 -54.74 -76.30
N GLU A 106 -63.32 -56.03 -75.98
CA GLU A 106 -62.85 -56.56 -74.70
C GLU A 106 -61.34 -56.36 -74.54
N ASN A 107 -60.54 -56.56 -75.59
CA ASN A 107 -59.10 -56.28 -75.57
C ASN A 107 -58.83 -54.79 -75.29
N ILE A 108 -59.61 -53.90 -75.90
CA ILE A 108 -59.54 -52.45 -75.66
C ILE A 108 -59.92 -52.14 -74.19
N ARG A 109 -60.99 -52.74 -73.66
CA ARG A 109 -61.38 -52.59 -72.25
C ARG A 109 -60.29 -53.07 -71.30
N LEU A 110 -59.73 -54.26 -71.54
CA LEU A 110 -58.66 -54.84 -70.73
C LEU A 110 -57.38 -54.00 -70.79
N ARG A 111 -57.02 -53.43 -71.94
CA ARG A 111 -55.89 -52.49 -72.05
C ARG A 111 -56.13 -51.24 -71.21
N LYS A 112 -57.31 -50.61 -71.33
CA LYS A 112 -57.67 -49.44 -70.50
C LYS A 112 -57.63 -49.78 -69.00
N MET A 113 -58.12 -50.95 -68.61
CA MET A 113 -58.07 -51.44 -67.23
C MET A 113 -56.63 -51.66 -66.76
N LYS A 114 -55.77 -52.24 -67.60
CA LYS A 114 -54.34 -52.42 -67.31
C LYS A 114 -53.62 -51.08 -67.15
N ASP A 115 -53.91 -50.10 -68.01
CA ASP A 115 -53.31 -48.76 -67.93
C ASP A 115 -53.76 -48.03 -66.67
N LEU A 116 -55.03 -48.16 -66.27
CA LEU A 116 -55.55 -47.64 -65.02
C LEU A 116 -54.87 -48.29 -63.80
N LEU A 117 -54.70 -49.62 -63.81
CA LEU A 117 -54.00 -50.34 -62.75
C LEU A 117 -52.52 -49.96 -62.67
N ARG A 118 -51.85 -49.77 -63.82
CA ARG A 118 -50.48 -49.25 -63.87
C ARG A 118 -50.40 -47.86 -63.24
N TYR A 119 -51.27 -46.95 -63.64
CA TYR A 119 -51.33 -45.60 -63.07
C TYR A 119 -51.56 -45.63 -61.54
N GLN A 120 -52.49 -46.46 -61.06
CA GLN A 120 -52.74 -46.61 -59.63
C GLN A 120 -51.54 -47.20 -58.88
N SER A 121 -50.89 -48.22 -59.46
CA SER A 121 -49.67 -48.82 -58.91
C SER A 121 -48.52 -47.81 -58.84
N ASP A 122 -48.29 -47.04 -59.90
CA ASP A 122 -47.25 -46.01 -59.94
C ASP A 122 -47.53 -44.88 -58.94
N LYS A 123 -48.79 -44.45 -58.81
CA LYS A 123 -49.23 -43.48 -57.79
C LYS A 123 -48.98 -43.99 -56.37
N GLN A 124 -49.29 -45.25 -56.09
CA GLN A 124 -49.01 -45.88 -54.80
C GLN A 124 -47.50 -45.98 -54.53
N ARG A 125 -46.72 -46.33 -55.57
CA ARG A 125 -45.25 -46.43 -55.48
C ARG A 125 -44.61 -45.09 -55.16
N GLN A 126 -45.03 -44.01 -55.84
CA GLN A 126 -44.59 -42.64 -55.56
C GLN A 126 -44.93 -42.23 -54.12
N LYS A 127 -46.16 -42.52 -53.66
CA LYS A 127 -46.56 -42.22 -52.28
C LYS A 127 -45.71 -42.98 -51.26
N LEU A 128 -45.39 -44.25 -51.52
CA LEU A 128 -44.52 -45.05 -50.66
C LEU A 128 -43.10 -44.48 -50.62
N GLU A 129 -42.56 -44.05 -51.76
CA GLU A 129 -41.22 -43.45 -51.84
C GLU A 129 -41.12 -42.15 -51.04
N ILE A 130 -42.14 -41.28 -51.13
CA ILE A 130 -42.23 -40.07 -50.31
C ILE A 130 -42.28 -40.44 -48.82
N LEU A 131 -43.10 -41.41 -48.42
CA LEU A 131 -43.20 -41.86 -47.02
C LEU A 131 -41.86 -42.42 -46.51
N LEU A 132 -41.14 -43.17 -47.33
CA LEU A 132 -39.83 -43.73 -46.98
C LEU A 132 -38.80 -42.61 -46.77
N GLN A 133 -38.76 -41.61 -47.66
CA GLN A 133 -37.89 -40.45 -47.51
C GLN A 133 -38.18 -39.66 -46.24
N GLU A 134 -39.47 -39.48 -45.92
CA GLU A 134 -39.91 -38.82 -44.69
C GLU A 134 -39.50 -39.62 -43.44
N HIS A 135 -39.71 -40.93 -43.44
CA HIS A 135 -39.31 -41.82 -42.36
C HIS A 135 -37.78 -41.79 -42.13
N GLU A 136 -36.99 -41.82 -43.20
CA GLU A 136 -35.54 -41.67 -43.09
C GLU A 136 -35.12 -40.32 -42.52
N LYS A 137 -35.79 -39.23 -42.93
CA LYS A 137 -35.54 -37.88 -42.41
C LYS A 137 -35.83 -37.84 -40.91
N LEU A 138 -36.98 -38.37 -40.48
CA LEU A 138 -37.36 -38.47 -39.06
C LEU A 138 -36.37 -39.32 -38.26
N LEU A 139 -35.87 -40.43 -38.81
CA LEU A 139 -34.82 -41.23 -38.19
C LEU A 139 -33.52 -40.44 -37.99
N ARG A 140 -33.07 -39.70 -39.01
CA ARG A 140 -31.87 -38.84 -38.93
C ARG A 140 -32.06 -37.75 -37.87
N GLU A 141 -33.21 -37.09 -37.84
CA GLU A 141 -33.54 -36.08 -36.85
C GLU A 141 -33.61 -36.66 -35.43
N ASN A 142 -34.22 -37.83 -35.26
CA ASN A 142 -34.30 -38.49 -33.96
C ASN A 142 -32.91 -38.88 -33.46
N LYS A 143 -32.05 -39.45 -34.31
CA LYS A 143 -30.64 -39.73 -33.99
C LYS A 143 -29.90 -38.47 -33.56
N ARG A 144 -30.06 -37.35 -34.27
CA ARG A 144 -29.47 -36.04 -33.90
C ARG A 144 -30.00 -35.53 -32.55
N LYS A 145 -31.32 -35.62 -32.30
CA LYS A 145 -31.94 -35.22 -31.01
C LYS A 145 -31.40 -36.07 -29.86
N ILE A 146 -31.23 -37.38 -30.06
CA ILE A 146 -30.67 -38.29 -29.05
C ILE A 146 -29.21 -37.94 -28.77
N PHE A 147 -28.39 -37.69 -29.81
CA PHE A 147 -26.99 -37.29 -29.65
C PHE A 147 -26.84 -35.98 -28.86
N LYS A 148 -27.62 -34.96 -29.22
CA LYS A 148 -27.66 -33.67 -28.51
C LYS A 148 -27.95 -33.87 -27.01
N ARG A 149 -29.01 -34.63 -26.69
CA ARG A 149 -29.41 -34.89 -25.30
C ARG A 149 -28.42 -35.72 -24.51
N LYS A 150 -27.84 -36.76 -25.12
CA LYS A 150 -26.99 -37.73 -24.41
C LYS A 150 -25.54 -37.29 -24.28
N LEU A 151 -25.03 -36.49 -25.22
CA LEU A 151 -23.61 -36.14 -25.25
C LEU A 151 -23.38 -34.63 -25.19
N GLU A 152 -24.02 -33.86 -26.07
CA GLU A 152 -23.72 -32.43 -26.21
C GLU A 152 -24.19 -31.61 -25.00
N ASP A 153 -25.44 -31.78 -24.57
CA ASP A 153 -26.03 -31.10 -23.42
C ASP A 153 -25.27 -31.36 -22.10
N PRO A 154 -24.94 -32.62 -21.71
CA PRO A 154 -24.20 -32.86 -20.48
C PRO A 154 -22.77 -32.33 -20.55
N LEU A 155 -22.10 -32.39 -21.71
CA LEU A 155 -20.78 -31.79 -21.89
C LEU A 155 -20.82 -30.27 -21.77
N LYS A 156 -21.84 -29.63 -22.36
CA LYS A 156 -22.06 -28.19 -22.25
C LYS A 156 -22.29 -27.77 -20.80
N LYS A 157 -23.19 -28.46 -20.08
CA LYS A 157 -23.43 -28.22 -18.64
C LYS A 157 -22.16 -28.42 -17.81
N LYS A 158 -21.37 -29.45 -18.11
CA LYS A 158 -20.09 -29.69 -17.43
C LYS A 158 -19.10 -28.56 -17.69
N ARG A 159 -19.00 -28.07 -18.93
CA ARG A 159 -18.17 -26.91 -19.28
C ARG A 159 -18.60 -25.67 -18.51
N GLU A 160 -19.89 -25.33 -18.54
CA GLU A 160 -20.46 -24.19 -17.80
C GLU A 160 -20.18 -24.31 -16.28
N CYS A 161 -20.32 -25.51 -15.70
CA CYS A 161 -20.01 -25.74 -14.29
C CYS A 161 -18.53 -25.52 -13.97
N LEU A 162 -17.62 -26.01 -14.83
CA LEU A 162 -16.19 -25.81 -14.67
C LEU A 162 -15.79 -24.34 -14.84
N GLU A 163 -16.41 -23.62 -15.78
CA GLU A 163 -16.20 -22.18 -15.96
C GLU A 163 -16.62 -21.40 -14.70
N VAL A 164 -17.80 -21.70 -14.15
CA VAL A 164 -18.26 -21.08 -12.89
C VAL A 164 -17.31 -21.41 -11.72
N GLN A 165 -16.81 -22.65 -11.64
CA GLN A 165 -15.86 -23.04 -10.60
C GLN A 165 -14.52 -22.31 -10.77
N LEU A 166 -14.05 -22.15 -12.00
CA LEU A 166 -12.82 -21.46 -12.33
C LEU A 166 -12.91 -19.97 -11.99
N GLU A 167 -14.03 -19.32 -12.28
CA GLU A 167 -14.27 -17.92 -11.88
C GLU A 167 -14.34 -17.76 -10.35
N ARG A 168 -14.96 -18.71 -9.65
CA ARG A 168 -14.93 -18.72 -8.18
C ARG A 168 -13.51 -18.83 -7.63
N MET A 169 -12.67 -19.69 -8.21
CA MET A 169 -11.26 -19.82 -7.82
C MET A 169 -10.48 -18.54 -8.12
N ARG A 170 -10.67 -17.90 -9.29
CA ARG A 170 -10.07 -16.60 -9.63
C ARG A 170 -10.45 -15.54 -8.60
N MET A 171 -11.73 -15.43 -8.26
CA MET A 171 -12.20 -14.50 -7.22
C MET A 171 -11.57 -14.80 -5.86
N LEU A 172 -11.42 -16.07 -5.46
CA LEU A 172 -10.76 -16.45 -4.21
C LEU A 172 -9.29 -16.03 -4.19
N ILE A 173 -8.57 -16.20 -5.30
CA ILE A 173 -7.18 -15.75 -5.44
C ILE A 173 -7.08 -14.23 -5.30
N ILE A 174 -7.98 -13.48 -5.95
CA ILE A 174 -8.03 -12.01 -5.82
C ILE A 174 -8.27 -11.60 -4.36
N LYS A 175 -9.24 -12.22 -3.68
CA LYS A 175 -9.52 -11.98 -2.25
C LYS A 175 -8.31 -12.28 -1.37
N ALA A 176 -7.64 -13.41 -1.59
CA ALA A 176 -6.43 -13.78 -0.87
C ALA A 176 -5.30 -12.76 -1.09
N ASN A 177 -5.12 -12.26 -2.33
CA ASN A 177 -4.13 -11.24 -2.65
C ASN A 177 -4.44 -9.89 -2.00
N ILE A 178 -5.72 -9.49 -1.91
CA ILE A 178 -6.13 -8.29 -1.17
C ILE A 178 -5.78 -8.43 0.31
N VAL A 179 -6.11 -9.57 0.92
CA VAL A 179 -5.78 -9.85 2.33
C VAL A 179 -4.26 -9.82 2.54
N ARG A 180 -3.48 -10.48 1.67
CA ARG A 180 -2.01 -10.46 1.70
C ARG A 180 -1.47 -9.03 1.62
N ARG A 181 -1.99 -8.20 0.71
CA ARG A 181 -1.60 -6.79 0.58
C ARG A 181 -1.92 -5.99 1.85
N LYS A 182 -3.08 -6.20 2.47
CA LYS A 182 -3.45 -5.57 3.74
C LYS A 182 -2.48 -5.95 4.86
N TYR A 183 -2.18 -7.24 5.02
CA TYR A 183 -1.20 -7.70 6.03
C TYR A 183 0.20 -7.15 5.76
N LYS A 184 0.64 -7.10 4.50
CA LYS A 184 1.94 -6.50 4.14
C LYS A 184 1.97 -5.01 4.50
N SER A 185 0.90 -4.27 4.23
CA SER A 185 0.80 -2.85 4.61
C SER A 185 0.85 -2.66 6.13
N VAL A 186 0.11 -3.47 6.90
CA VAL A 186 0.16 -3.44 8.37
C VAL A 186 1.57 -3.76 8.88
N TYR A 187 2.22 -4.78 8.32
CA TYR A 187 3.59 -5.14 8.67
C TYR A 187 4.58 -4.00 8.40
N CYS A 188 4.51 -3.35 7.22
CA CYS A 188 5.38 -2.21 6.92
C CYS A 188 5.17 -1.07 7.92
N LYS A 189 3.91 -0.74 8.27
CA LYS A 189 3.60 0.30 9.27
C LYS A 189 4.13 -0.06 10.66
N LEU A 190 3.99 -1.32 11.07
CA LEU A 190 4.52 -1.79 12.35
C LEU A 190 6.05 -1.74 12.37
N LYS A 191 6.72 -2.15 11.28
CA LYS A 191 8.17 -2.08 11.17
C LYS A 191 8.66 -0.63 11.20
N GLN A 192 8.01 0.27 10.46
CA GLN A 192 8.32 1.70 10.51
C GLN A 192 8.17 2.27 11.91
N ARG A 193 7.07 1.93 12.61
CA ARG A 193 6.86 2.33 14.01
C ARG A 193 7.94 1.77 14.95
N SER A 194 8.37 0.53 14.75
CA SER A 194 9.43 -0.05 15.58
C SER A 194 10.75 0.72 15.45
N VAL A 195 11.08 1.17 14.22
CA VAL A 195 12.27 1.99 13.98
C VAL A 195 12.12 3.37 14.61
N SER A 196 10.96 4.03 14.46
CA SER A 196 10.74 5.34 15.10
C SER A 196 10.80 5.25 16.63
N TYR A 197 10.29 4.17 17.23
CA TYR A 197 10.41 3.96 18.68
C TYR A 197 11.85 3.72 19.11
N ALA A 198 12.65 2.99 18.33
CA ALA A 198 14.06 2.80 18.62
C ALA A 198 14.83 4.13 18.56
N SER A 199 14.55 4.98 17.56
CA SER A 199 15.16 6.32 17.46
C SER A 199 14.75 7.22 18.63
N SER A 200 13.46 7.30 18.95
CA SER A 200 12.96 8.12 20.06
C SER A 200 13.46 7.64 21.42
N LEU A 201 13.62 6.32 21.60
CA LEU A 201 14.23 5.77 22.81
C LEU A 201 15.69 6.19 22.93
N LYS A 202 16.46 6.12 21.84
CA LYS A 202 17.86 6.55 21.83
C LYS A 202 18.00 8.05 22.13
N GLU A 203 17.13 8.89 21.55
CA GLU A 203 17.09 10.33 21.86
C GLU A 203 16.86 10.57 23.35
N LEU A 204 15.88 9.89 23.96
CA LEU A 204 15.63 9.98 25.40
C LEU A 204 16.80 9.46 26.25
N GLU A 205 17.46 8.39 25.82
CA GLU A 205 18.66 7.88 26.50
C GLU A 205 19.83 8.88 26.43
N ASP A 206 20.02 9.53 25.28
CA ASP A 206 21.04 10.57 25.09
C ASP A 206 20.71 11.81 25.95
N ASP A 207 19.45 12.25 26.02
CA ASP A 207 18.98 13.35 26.87
C ASP A 207 19.19 13.05 28.36
N ILE A 208 18.85 11.84 28.81
CA ILE A 208 19.08 11.40 30.20
C ILE A 208 20.58 11.47 30.51
N LYS A 209 21.42 11.00 29.60
CA LYS A 209 22.88 11.03 29.78
C LYS A 209 23.42 12.46 29.83
N GLU A 210 22.89 13.37 29.02
CA GLU A 210 23.22 14.79 29.09
C GLU A 210 22.83 15.38 30.45
N HIS A 211 21.60 15.15 30.91
CA HIS A 211 21.14 15.59 32.23
C HIS A 211 21.95 14.98 33.37
N GLU A 212 22.35 13.72 33.29
CA GLU A 212 23.24 13.11 34.28
C GLU A 212 24.61 13.79 34.33
N ASN A 213 25.17 14.15 33.19
CA ASN A 213 26.44 14.87 33.11
C ASN A 213 26.30 16.28 33.68
N GLU A 214 25.19 16.96 33.38
CA GLU A 214 24.92 18.28 33.94
C GLU A 214 24.70 18.24 35.46
N MET A 215 23.96 17.24 35.96
CA MET A 215 23.83 17.02 37.41
C MET A 215 25.18 16.77 38.08
N LYS A 216 26.11 16.06 37.43
CA LYS A 216 27.47 15.86 37.96
C LYS A 216 28.24 17.18 38.01
N ARG A 217 28.17 18.00 36.96
CA ARG A 217 28.80 19.34 36.93
C ARG A 217 28.24 20.24 38.02
N LEU A 218 26.92 20.33 38.14
CA LEU A 218 26.26 21.14 39.18
C LEU A 218 26.61 20.66 40.58
N ARG A 219 26.81 19.35 40.79
CA ARG A 219 27.28 18.81 42.07
C ARG A 219 28.69 19.29 42.40
N ILE A 220 29.60 19.29 41.42
CA ILE A 220 30.97 19.82 41.59
C ILE A 220 30.92 21.31 41.96
N VAL A 221 30.18 22.12 41.20
CA VAL A 221 30.02 23.56 41.48
C VAL A 221 29.43 23.80 42.87
N LYS A 222 28.47 22.96 43.31
CA LYS A 222 27.92 23.02 44.67
C LYS A 222 28.98 22.70 45.72
N GLU A 223 29.79 21.67 45.52
CA GLU A 223 30.88 21.29 46.42
C GLU A 223 31.90 22.44 46.55
N GLU A 224 32.31 23.02 45.43
CA GLU A 224 33.21 24.18 45.37
C GLU A 224 32.62 25.40 46.09
N ALA A 225 31.32 25.69 45.88
CA ALA A 225 30.65 26.78 46.58
C ALA A 225 30.56 26.55 48.10
N ILE A 226 30.37 25.31 48.54
CA ILE A 226 30.38 24.93 49.95
C ILE A 226 31.78 25.12 50.54
N GLU A 227 32.82 24.67 49.83
CA GLU A 227 34.22 24.82 50.23
C GLU A 227 34.61 26.30 50.34
N LEU A 228 34.26 27.12 49.34
CA LEU A 228 34.48 28.57 49.37
C LEU A 228 33.80 29.23 50.56
N ARG A 229 32.56 28.83 50.89
CA ARG A 229 31.85 29.34 52.07
C ARG A 229 32.57 28.96 53.37
N TYR A 230 33.01 27.71 53.51
CA TYR A 230 33.77 27.28 54.70
C TYR A 230 35.10 28.02 54.83
N ASN A 231 35.84 28.18 53.74
CA ASN A 231 37.10 28.92 53.72
C ASN A 231 36.91 30.40 54.10
N MET A 232 35.81 31.02 53.64
CA MET A 232 35.49 32.40 54.02
C MET A 232 35.09 32.50 55.49
N GLN A 233 34.27 31.57 55.99
CA GLN A 233 33.89 31.52 57.40
C GLN A 233 35.12 31.31 58.30
N GLU A 234 36.05 30.43 57.92
CA GLU A 234 37.30 30.21 58.64
C GLU A 234 38.17 31.48 58.68
N LYS A 235 38.29 32.18 57.54
CA LYS A 235 39.01 33.47 57.47
C LYS A 235 38.36 34.54 58.36
N LEU A 236 37.04 34.64 58.35
CA LEU A 236 36.30 35.57 59.20
C LEU A 236 36.52 35.28 60.68
N VAL A 237 36.41 34.02 61.11
CA VAL A 237 36.66 33.63 62.51
C VAL A 237 38.11 33.93 62.93
N LYS A 238 39.10 33.67 62.05
CA LYS A 238 40.50 34.03 62.33
C LYS A 238 40.68 35.54 62.52
N GLN A 239 40.06 36.35 61.66
CA GLN A 239 40.09 37.81 61.78
C GLN A 239 39.38 38.29 63.05
N GLU A 240 38.23 37.72 63.41
CA GLU A 240 37.53 38.03 64.67
C GLU A 240 38.42 37.73 65.88
N ILE A 241 39.07 36.56 65.92
CA ILE A 241 40.02 36.19 66.99
C ILE A 241 41.20 37.16 67.04
N GLU A 242 41.76 37.54 65.89
CA GLU A 242 42.87 38.50 65.80
C GLU A 242 42.45 39.88 66.33
N ILE A 243 41.27 40.37 65.96
CA ILE A 243 40.72 41.64 66.48
C ILE A 243 40.53 41.57 68.00
N VAL A 244 39.96 40.48 68.51
CA VAL A 244 39.77 40.27 69.96
C VAL A 244 41.11 40.21 70.70
N ASN A 245 42.11 39.50 70.16
CA ASN A 245 43.45 39.45 70.75
C ASN A 245 44.11 40.83 70.77
N ASN A 246 44.07 41.56 69.66
CA ASN A 246 44.60 42.93 69.59
C ASN A 246 43.90 43.86 70.59
N SER A 247 42.57 43.73 70.75
CA SER A 247 41.80 44.47 71.75
C SER A 247 42.23 44.11 73.17
N ASN A 248 42.41 42.82 73.47
CA ASN A 248 42.86 42.35 74.78
C ASN A 248 44.29 42.81 75.10
N GLU A 249 45.20 42.80 74.12
CA GLU A 249 46.56 43.33 74.26
C GLU A 249 46.54 44.83 74.56
N GLN A 250 45.75 45.60 73.81
CA GLN A 250 45.56 47.03 74.07
C GLN A 250 44.97 47.28 75.46
N GLU A 251 43.98 46.50 75.88
CA GLU A 251 43.36 46.60 77.20
C GLU A 251 44.35 46.25 78.32
N SER A 252 45.17 45.20 78.14
CA SER A 252 46.27 44.86 79.07
C SER A 252 47.26 46.01 79.19
N ILE A 253 47.67 46.62 78.08
CA ILE A 253 48.58 47.77 78.09
C ILE A 253 47.94 48.95 78.84
N ILE A 254 46.67 49.25 78.56
CA ILE A 254 45.92 50.31 79.27
C ILE A 254 45.82 49.99 80.77
N GLN A 255 45.58 48.75 81.14
CA GLN A 255 45.52 48.30 82.52
C GLN A 255 46.88 48.47 83.23
N ASP A 256 47.98 48.11 82.59
CA ASP A 256 49.34 48.32 83.11
C ASP A 256 49.66 49.80 83.31
N TYR A 257 49.24 50.67 82.38
CA TYR A 257 49.36 52.12 82.56
C TYR A 257 48.48 52.62 83.72
N ARG A 258 47.23 52.16 83.84
CA ARG A 258 46.35 52.50 84.96
C ARG A 258 46.95 52.05 86.30
N GLN A 259 47.59 50.89 86.34
CA GLN A 259 48.25 50.36 87.53
C GLN A 259 49.46 51.22 87.92
N ARG A 260 50.36 51.53 86.97
CA ARG A 260 51.50 52.44 87.21
C ARG A 260 51.06 53.82 87.69
N VAL A 261 49.96 54.35 87.15
CA VAL A 261 49.39 55.62 87.62
C VAL A 261 48.85 55.51 89.05
N LYS A 262 48.14 54.42 89.39
CA LYS A 262 47.66 54.17 90.76
C LYS A 262 48.82 54.03 91.75
N GLU A 263 49.86 53.29 91.38
CA GLU A 263 51.09 53.13 92.19
C GLU A 263 51.76 54.47 92.42
N ARG A 264 51.97 55.25 91.36
CA ARG A 264 52.57 56.59 91.47
C ARG A 264 51.69 57.55 92.28
N LYS A 265 50.36 57.46 92.16
CA LYS A 265 49.43 58.24 92.99
C LYS A 265 49.54 57.83 94.47
N ALA A 266 49.63 56.54 94.78
CA ALA A 266 49.78 56.04 96.14
C ALA A 266 51.16 56.40 96.74
N GLU A 267 52.23 56.36 95.95
CA GLU A 267 53.55 56.88 96.32
C GLU A 267 53.50 58.38 96.59
N LEU A 268 52.88 59.16 95.69
CA LEU A 268 52.70 60.59 95.87
C LEU A 268 51.84 60.90 97.10
N GLU A 269 50.79 60.13 97.38
CA GLU A 269 49.98 60.28 98.59
C GLU A 269 50.78 59.91 99.84
N ARG A 270 51.63 58.88 99.80
CA ARG A 270 52.55 58.54 100.89
C ARG A 270 53.58 59.65 101.12
N LEU A 271 54.13 60.21 100.05
CA LEU A 271 55.02 61.38 100.09
C LEU A 271 54.27 62.61 100.58
N GLU A 272 53.03 62.84 100.18
CA GLU A 272 52.17 63.95 100.62
C GLU A 272 51.89 63.84 102.12
N ARG A 273 51.59 62.64 102.63
CA ARG A 273 51.45 62.38 104.08
C ARG A 273 52.77 62.57 104.85
N MET A 274 53.93 62.43 104.19
CA MET A 274 55.26 62.61 104.78
C MET A 274 55.76 64.06 104.68
N ILE A 275 55.39 64.78 103.63
CA ILE A 275 55.83 66.16 103.31
C ILE A 275 54.84 67.20 103.88
N PHE A 276 53.58 66.82 104.15
CA PHE A 276 52.56 67.68 104.75
C PHE A 276 51.90 67.13 106.05
N PRO A 277 52.64 66.88 107.15
CA PRO A 277 52.16 67.33 108.46
C PRO A 277 52.17 68.87 108.48
N ALA A 278 51.20 69.52 109.12
CA ALA A 278 51.03 70.98 109.28
C ALA A 278 52.25 71.88 108.88
N ARG A 279 52.04 72.74 107.86
CA ARG A 279 52.86 73.89 107.37
C ARG A 279 53.29 74.88 108.48
N PRO A 280 54.16 75.92 108.23
CA PRO A 280 54.95 76.28 107.01
C PRO A 280 56.39 76.87 107.23
N ARG A 281 57.05 77.22 106.09
CA ARG A 281 58.20 78.15 105.84
C ARG A 281 59.63 77.59 105.95
N GLU A 282 60.63 77.99 105.15
CA GLU A 282 60.80 78.81 103.94
C GLU A 282 62.22 78.57 103.37
N ASP A 283 62.37 78.79 102.06
CA ASP A 283 63.50 79.18 101.22
C ASP A 283 64.95 79.17 101.73
N TYR A 284 65.89 78.73 100.88
CA TYR A 284 66.99 79.58 100.36
C TYR A 284 67.61 79.00 99.07
N ASP A 285 67.83 79.90 98.12
CA ASP A 285 68.65 79.76 96.91
C ASP A 285 70.15 79.66 97.23
N SER A 286 70.92 78.93 96.40
CA SER A 286 71.95 79.51 95.49
C SER A 286 73.18 78.61 95.23
N VAL A 287 73.75 78.86 94.04
CA VAL A 287 75.13 78.67 93.55
C VAL A 287 75.47 77.41 92.71
N SER A 288 75.39 77.61 91.39
CA SER A 288 76.50 77.65 90.41
C SER A 288 77.61 76.59 90.47
N THR A 289 77.97 76.00 89.31
CA THR A 289 79.37 75.79 88.83
C THR A 289 79.40 75.24 87.38
N MET A 290 80.13 75.93 86.49
CA MET A 290 80.62 75.46 85.17
C MET A 290 81.58 74.27 85.32
N ILE A 291 81.75 73.44 84.28
CA ILE A 291 83.07 73.12 83.65
C ILE A 291 82.89 72.16 82.44
N TYR A 292 83.71 72.43 81.43
CA TYR A 292 83.92 71.78 80.14
C TYR A 292 84.44 70.33 80.21
N GLY A 293 84.20 69.54 79.16
CA GLY A 293 84.99 68.34 78.85
C GLY A 293 84.29 67.30 77.96
N GLN A 294 84.34 67.46 76.64
CA GLN A 294 83.77 66.48 75.70
C GLN A 294 84.66 66.29 74.47
N ASP A 295 85.79 65.59 74.65
CA ASP A 295 86.77 65.35 73.57
C ASP A 295 87.05 63.88 73.22
N ALA A 296 86.41 62.89 73.86
CA ALA A 296 86.62 61.47 73.50
C ALA A 296 85.63 60.92 72.45
N LYS A 297 84.48 61.58 72.22
CA LYS A 297 83.48 61.13 71.23
C LYS A 297 83.74 61.62 69.81
N ASN A 298 84.58 62.64 69.64
CA ASN A 298 84.88 63.28 68.35
C ASN A 298 85.92 62.51 67.50
N GLU A 299 86.75 61.67 68.12
CA GLU A 299 87.82 60.97 67.39
C GLU A 299 87.30 59.73 66.63
N ILE A 300 86.32 59.02 67.21
CA ILE A 300 85.66 57.86 66.56
C ILE A 300 84.81 58.33 65.37
N THR A 301 84.08 59.44 65.53
CA THR A 301 83.33 60.06 64.43
C THR A 301 84.24 60.59 63.33
N LYS A 302 85.41 61.16 63.64
CA LYS A 302 86.39 61.60 62.62
C LYS A 302 86.97 60.43 61.80
N LYS A 303 87.27 59.29 62.43
CA LYS A 303 87.76 58.08 61.73
C LYS A 303 86.70 57.46 60.83
N GLU A 304 85.44 57.48 61.26
CA GLU A 304 84.33 57.01 60.41
C GLU A 304 84.05 57.98 59.26
N LEU A 305 84.18 59.29 59.49
CA LEU A 305 83.98 60.33 58.47
C LEU A 305 85.03 60.26 57.36
N THR A 306 86.30 60.03 57.73
CA THR A 306 87.40 59.82 56.77
C THR A 306 87.22 58.53 55.95
N ARG A 307 86.77 57.44 56.58
CA ARG A 307 86.43 56.19 55.87
C ARG A 307 85.28 56.37 54.86
N LEU A 308 84.23 57.10 55.25
CA LEU A 308 83.11 57.43 54.37
C LEU A 308 83.57 58.32 53.21
N GLU A 309 84.42 59.32 53.45
CA GLU A 309 84.98 60.18 52.41
C GLU A 309 85.82 59.40 51.39
N GLU A 310 86.66 58.45 51.83
CA GLU A 310 87.40 57.57 50.93
C GLU A 310 86.47 56.67 50.09
N ALA A 311 85.39 56.15 50.69
CA ALA A 311 84.40 55.35 49.98
C ALA A 311 83.65 56.18 48.93
N PHE A 312 83.25 57.41 49.27
CA PHE A 312 82.62 58.34 48.33
C PHE A 312 83.59 58.80 47.23
N ALA A 313 84.87 59.00 47.52
CA ALA A 313 85.88 59.31 46.51
C ALA A 313 86.07 58.17 45.51
N LYS A 314 86.10 56.91 45.98
CA LYS A 314 86.13 55.72 45.12
C LYS A 314 84.88 55.62 44.27
N LEU A 315 83.69 55.79 44.86
CA LEU A 315 82.42 55.78 44.12
C LEU A 315 82.36 56.91 43.09
N ARG A 316 82.88 58.09 43.42
CA ARG A 316 82.96 59.24 42.52
C ARG A 316 83.82 58.95 41.30
N ASN A 317 84.99 58.35 41.52
CA ASN A 317 85.90 57.96 40.44
C ASN A 317 85.32 56.88 39.53
N VAL A 318 84.63 55.87 40.10
CA VAL A 318 84.01 54.77 39.33
C VAL A 318 82.78 55.25 38.56
N THR A 319 81.97 56.13 39.14
CA THR A 319 80.79 56.69 38.48
C THR A 319 81.12 57.85 37.55
N GLY A 320 82.31 58.45 37.64
CA GLY A 320 82.75 59.56 36.78
C GLY A 320 81.97 60.85 37.04
N VAL A 321 81.59 61.07 38.29
CA VAL A 321 80.75 62.20 38.72
C VAL A 321 81.60 63.17 39.54
N SER A 322 81.29 64.47 39.60
CA SER A 322 82.14 65.45 40.33
C SER A 322 81.73 65.68 41.78
N MET A 323 80.44 65.54 42.12
CA MET A 323 79.90 65.74 43.47
C MET A 323 79.35 64.43 44.05
N SER A 324 79.40 64.26 45.36
CA SER A 324 78.89 63.03 46.01
C SER A 324 77.37 62.86 45.87
N GLU A 325 76.63 63.97 45.78
CA GLU A 325 75.16 63.97 45.63
C GLU A 325 74.70 63.47 44.26
N ASP A 326 75.45 63.81 43.21
CA ASP A 326 75.19 63.39 41.83
C ASP A 326 75.36 61.87 41.63
N ILE A 327 76.13 61.19 42.50
CA ILE A 327 76.27 59.73 42.49
C ILE A 327 74.91 59.08 42.79
N LEU A 328 74.21 59.59 43.81
CA LEU A 328 72.89 59.10 44.20
C LEU A 328 71.87 59.33 43.08
N ASN A 329 71.86 60.53 42.49
CA ASN A 329 70.96 60.87 41.38
C ASN A 329 71.15 59.95 40.17
N ARG A 330 72.39 59.54 39.86
CA ARG A 330 72.66 58.61 38.76
C ARG A 330 72.22 57.18 39.06
N PHE A 331 72.39 56.70 40.29
CA PHE A 331 71.85 55.39 40.69
C PHE A 331 70.33 55.37 40.70
N LEU A 332 69.69 56.42 41.21
CA LEU A 332 68.23 56.57 41.17
C LEU A 332 67.71 56.65 39.72
N GLY A 333 68.42 57.38 38.85
CA GLY A 333 68.12 57.42 37.41
C GLY A 333 68.26 56.04 36.75
N GLN A 334 69.35 55.32 37.00
CA GLN A 334 69.56 53.96 36.48
C GLN A 334 68.52 52.97 37.00
N GLN A 335 68.17 53.06 38.28
CA GLN A 335 67.12 52.24 38.88
C GLN A 335 65.77 52.54 38.20
N THR A 336 65.42 53.81 38.02
CA THR A 336 64.19 54.22 37.32
C THR A 336 64.18 53.74 35.86
N THR A 337 65.29 53.86 35.14
CA THR A 337 65.40 53.34 33.76
C THR A 337 65.26 51.81 33.73
N LYS A 338 65.89 51.09 34.66
CA LYS A 338 65.77 49.63 34.79
C LYS A 338 64.33 49.21 35.07
N GLU A 339 63.66 49.87 36.01
CA GLU A 339 62.26 49.62 36.35
C GLU A 339 61.34 49.91 35.15
N ASN A 340 61.58 51.00 34.42
CA ASN A 340 60.81 51.32 33.22
C ASN A 340 61.02 50.32 32.09
N LEU A 341 62.25 49.86 31.84
CA LEU A 341 62.54 48.81 30.86
C LEU A 341 61.91 47.47 31.25
N GLN A 342 61.92 47.14 32.55
CA GLN A 342 61.27 45.93 33.05
C GLN A 342 59.75 46.03 32.85
N LYS A 343 59.14 47.18 33.16
CA LYS A 343 57.71 47.42 32.89
C LYS A 343 57.39 47.36 31.39
N MET A 344 58.20 47.96 30.52
CA MET A 344 58.00 47.86 29.07
C MET A 344 58.12 46.42 28.58
N ARG A 345 59.07 45.65 29.13
CA ARG A 345 59.23 44.23 28.80
C ARG A 345 58.02 43.41 29.22
N THR A 346 57.55 43.56 30.46
CA THR A 346 56.36 42.84 30.95
C THR A 346 55.13 43.23 30.15
N ASN A 347 54.91 44.52 29.92
CA ASN A 347 53.76 44.99 29.13
C ASN A 347 53.79 44.45 27.69
N MET A 348 54.97 44.42 27.06
CA MET A 348 55.12 43.86 25.70
C MET A 348 54.92 42.34 25.67
N GLU A 349 55.35 41.63 26.72
CA GLU A 349 55.14 40.20 26.86
C GLU A 349 53.65 39.86 27.08
N ASP A 350 52.96 40.64 27.91
CA ASP A 350 51.52 40.54 28.14
C ASP A 350 50.73 40.84 26.87
N GLU A 351 51.06 41.93 26.16
CA GLU A 351 50.41 42.28 24.89
C GLU A 351 50.63 41.20 23.82
N LYS A 352 51.84 40.65 23.75
CA LYS A 352 52.14 39.53 22.87
C LYS A 352 51.29 38.30 23.21
N MET A 353 51.20 37.94 24.49
CA MET A 353 50.37 36.83 24.93
C MET A 353 48.88 37.02 24.59
N ASP A 354 48.37 38.24 24.75
CA ASP A 354 46.98 38.57 24.40
C ASP A 354 46.74 38.52 22.89
N LEU A 355 47.69 39.00 22.08
CA LEU A 355 47.61 38.90 20.62
C LEU A 355 47.71 37.44 20.15
N ASP A 356 48.57 36.63 20.75
CA ASP A 356 48.66 35.20 20.44
C ASP A 356 47.37 34.46 20.84
N ARG A 357 46.74 34.82 21.96
CA ARG A 357 45.42 34.28 22.35
C ARG A 357 44.34 34.65 21.34
N LYS A 358 44.22 35.94 21.00
CA LYS A 358 43.27 36.42 19.98
C LYS A 358 43.50 35.75 18.62
N ARG A 359 44.76 35.52 18.24
CA ARG A 359 45.10 34.81 17.01
C ARG A 359 44.60 33.36 17.06
N GLN A 360 44.79 32.65 18.17
CA GLN A 360 44.28 31.28 18.33
C GLN A 360 42.76 31.24 18.31
N GLU A 361 42.09 32.17 18.98
CA GLU A 361 40.63 32.32 18.95
C GLU A 361 40.13 32.52 17.52
N LEU A 362 40.68 33.50 16.78
CA LEU A 362 40.31 33.74 15.39
C LEU A 362 40.60 32.55 14.47
N LEU A 363 41.71 31.83 14.67
CA LEU A 363 42.00 30.61 13.92
C LEU A 363 40.95 29.52 14.16
N SER A 364 40.56 29.32 15.43
CA SER A 364 39.51 28.38 15.79
C SER A 364 38.14 28.79 15.23
N GLU A 365 37.84 30.09 15.20
CA GLU A 365 36.61 30.61 14.61
C GLU A 365 36.59 30.41 13.09
N ILE A 366 37.72 30.64 12.40
CA ILE A 366 37.83 30.36 10.96
C ILE A 366 37.64 28.87 10.68
N GLU A 367 38.23 28.00 11.49
CA GLU A 367 38.11 26.56 11.33
C GLU A 367 36.67 26.08 11.54
N THR A 368 36.03 26.51 12.63
CA THR A 368 34.60 26.22 12.88
C THR A 368 33.72 26.75 11.75
N ARG A 369 33.94 27.98 11.27
CA ARG A 369 33.18 28.54 10.14
C ARG A 369 33.34 27.72 8.86
N LYS A 370 34.57 27.28 8.53
CA LYS A 370 34.81 26.41 7.35
C LYS A 370 34.07 25.08 7.45
N PHE A 371 34.05 24.46 8.63
CA PHE A 371 33.31 23.22 8.85
C PHE A 371 31.80 23.44 8.80
N THR A 372 31.29 24.57 9.30
CA THR A 372 29.87 24.90 9.17
C THR A 372 29.47 25.21 7.74
N GLU A 373 30.30 25.91 6.97
CA GLU A 373 30.02 26.23 5.58
C GLU A 373 30.00 24.98 4.69
N THR A 374 30.96 24.07 4.88
CA THR A 374 31.01 22.79 4.17
C THR A 374 29.82 21.90 4.53
N LYS A 375 29.47 21.80 5.81
CA LYS A 375 28.28 21.04 6.25
C LYS A 375 26.98 21.61 5.67
N ASN A 376 26.80 22.94 5.74
CA ASN A 376 25.60 23.58 5.19
C ASN A 376 25.53 23.46 3.66
N ALA A 377 26.67 23.51 2.96
CA ALA A 377 26.72 23.31 1.51
C ALA A 377 26.33 21.87 1.11
N GLU A 378 26.79 20.88 1.88
CA GLU A 378 26.42 19.47 1.68
C GLU A 378 24.93 19.22 1.96
N GLU A 379 24.41 19.77 3.07
CA GLU A 379 22.99 19.67 3.43
C GLU A 379 22.10 20.36 2.37
N ASN A 380 22.47 21.55 1.92
CA ASN A 380 21.78 22.25 0.83
C ASN A 380 21.85 21.47 -0.49
N ALA A 381 22.98 20.83 -0.81
CA ALA A 381 23.11 19.98 -1.99
C ALA A 381 22.18 18.75 -1.91
N GLU A 382 22.08 18.13 -0.74
CA GLU A 382 21.18 16.98 -0.53
C GLU A 382 19.70 17.40 -0.61
N GLU A 383 19.33 18.54 -0.02
CA GLU A 383 17.98 19.08 -0.13
C GLU A 383 17.61 19.45 -1.57
N THR A 384 18.50 20.12 -2.29
CA THR A 384 18.28 20.46 -3.70
C THR A 384 18.16 19.21 -4.57
N GLU A 385 18.92 18.15 -4.30
CA GLU A 385 18.74 16.85 -4.98
C GLU A 385 17.37 16.22 -4.68
N LYS A 386 16.92 16.25 -3.41
CA LYS A 386 15.58 15.78 -3.00
C LYS A 386 14.47 16.57 -3.70
N PHE A 387 14.59 17.89 -3.79
CA PHE A 387 13.62 18.74 -4.49
C PHE A 387 13.64 18.48 -6.00
N ASN A 388 14.81 18.30 -6.61
CA ASN A 388 14.93 17.95 -8.02
C ASN A 388 14.27 16.61 -8.33
N LYS A 389 14.49 15.58 -7.51
CA LYS A 389 13.81 14.28 -7.64
C LYS A 389 12.28 14.43 -7.57
N LYS A 390 11.77 15.17 -6.58
CA LYS A 390 10.32 15.45 -6.48
C LYS A 390 9.79 16.21 -7.70
N MET A 391 10.51 17.19 -8.21
CA MET A 391 10.13 17.91 -9.43
C MET A 391 10.09 17.00 -10.65
N GLU A 392 11.05 16.10 -10.81
CA GLU A 392 11.07 15.12 -11.90
C GLU A 392 9.89 14.14 -11.79
N GLU A 393 9.59 13.65 -10.59
CA GLU A 393 8.44 12.79 -10.32
C GLU A 393 7.11 13.48 -10.63
N GLU A 394 6.94 14.75 -10.24
CA GLU A 394 5.75 15.54 -10.55
C GLU A 394 5.65 15.82 -12.06
N ARG A 395 6.75 16.18 -12.74
CA ARG A 395 6.77 16.33 -14.20
C ARG A 395 6.40 15.03 -14.92
N ALA A 396 6.90 13.89 -14.44
CA ALA A 396 6.56 12.59 -15.00
C ALA A 396 5.07 12.26 -14.79
N ARG A 397 4.50 12.58 -13.61
CA ARG A 397 3.07 12.44 -13.35
C ARG A 397 2.22 13.34 -14.23
N GLN A 398 2.62 14.60 -14.38
CA GLN A 398 1.96 15.55 -15.27
C GLN A 398 1.95 15.05 -16.71
N LYS A 399 3.11 14.61 -17.24
CA LYS A 399 3.22 14.09 -18.60
C LYS A 399 2.32 12.86 -18.82
N LYS A 400 2.26 11.93 -17.86
CA LYS A 400 1.36 10.77 -17.93
C LYS A 400 -0.11 11.19 -17.96
N ALA A 401 -0.51 12.12 -17.10
CA ALA A 401 -1.88 12.63 -17.07
C ALA A 401 -2.24 13.35 -18.37
N GLU A 402 -1.32 14.13 -18.94
CA GLU A 402 -1.48 14.82 -20.22
C GLU A 402 -1.67 13.83 -21.37
N THR A 403 -0.84 12.79 -21.46
CA THR A 403 -1.01 11.74 -22.49
C THR A 403 -2.33 10.99 -22.36
N GLU A 404 -2.82 10.77 -21.14
CA GLU A 404 -4.10 10.10 -20.92
C GLU A 404 -5.29 11.01 -21.24
N CYS A 405 -5.20 12.31 -20.92
CA CYS A 405 -6.16 13.32 -21.33
C CYS A 405 -6.23 13.46 -22.86
N GLU A 406 -5.10 13.45 -23.55
CA GLU A 406 -5.04 13.44 -25.02
C GLU A 406 -5.75 12.19 -25.58
N ARG A 407 -5.44 11.00 -25.05
CA ARG A 407 -6.08 9.74 -25.44
C ARG A 407 -7.60 9.76 -25.24
N ILE A 408 -8.07 10.25 -24.09
CA ILE A 408 -9.50 10.40 -23.81
C ILE A 408 -10.12 11.44 -24.76
N GLY A 409 -9.44 12.56 -25.01
CA GLY A 409 -9.89 13.58 -25.95
C GLY A 409 -10.04 13.04 -27.38
N GLU A 410 -9.12 12.19 -27.84
CA GLU A 410 -9.22 11.49 -29.12
C GLU A 410 -10.41 10.54 -29.17
N LEU A 411 -10.63 9.76 -28.11
CA LEU A 411 -11.80 8.88 -28.02
C LEU A 411 -13.11 9.67 -28.02
N LEU A 412 -13.19 10.78 -27.28
CA LEU A 412 -14.36 11.66 -27.29
C LEU A 412 -14.63 12.23 -28.69
N LYS A 413 -13.58 12.64 -29.42
CA LYS A 413 -13.70 13.06 -30.83
C LYS A 413 -14.21 11.92 -31.73
N GLN A 414 -13.77 10.69 -31.50
CA GLN A 414 -14.27 9.52 -32.24
C GLN A 414 -15.75 9.25 -31.94
N ILE A 415 -16.14 9.29 -30.67
CA ILE A 415 -17.53 9.13 -30.22
C ILE A 415 -18.41 10.22 -30.84
N ALA A 416 -17.97 11.49 -30.78
CA ALA A 416 -18.69 12.60 -31.40
C ALA A 416 -18.88 12.39 -32.92
N LYS A 417 -17.85 11.91 -33.64
CA LYS A 417 -17.97 11.56 -35.06
C LYS A 417 -18.99 10.45 -35.32
N VAL A 418 -19.01 9.40 -34.51
CA VAL A 418 -19.98 8.29 -34.65
C VAL A 418 -21.39 8.75 -34.33
N LEU A 419 -21.57 9.51 -33.25
CA LEU A 419 -22.87 10.08 -32.87
C LEU A 419 -23.38 11.05 -33.93
N GLY A 420 -22.52 11.91 -34.48
CA GLY A 420 -22.87 12.81 -35.59
C GLY A 420 -23.35 12.04 -36.82
N LYS A 421 -22.63 10.99 -37.23
CA LYS A 421 -23.07 10.12 -38.34
C LYS A 421 -24.41 9.44 -38.08
N LEU A 422 -24.67 9.05 -36.83
CA LEU A 422 -25.93 8.40 -36.45
C LEU A 422 -27.06 9.42 -36.41
N PHE A 423 -26.80 10.62 -35.90
CA PHE A 423 -27.70 11.77 -35.95
C PHE A 423 -28.08 12.11 -37.40
N ASP A 424 -27.11 12.28 -38.30
CA ASP A 424 -27.36 12.55 -39.73
C ASP A 424 -28.24 11.46 -40.37
N LYS A 425 -27.98 10.18 -40.05
CA LYS A 425 -28.80 9.07 -40.56
C LYS A 425 -30.24 9.11 -40.05
N LEU A 426 -30.44 9.39 -38.76
CA LEU A 426 -31.79 9.47 -38.18
C LEU A 426 -32.55 10.70 -38.68
N GLN A 427 -31.88 11.83 -38.87
CA GLN A 427 -32.49 13.02 -39.45
C GLN A 427 -32.98 12.72 -40.88
N ASN A 428 -32.14 12.13 -41.72
CA ASN A 428 -32.51 11.73 -43.08
C ASN A 428 -33.68 10.74 -43.15
N THR A 429 -33.91 9.89 -42.13
CA THR A 429 -35.09 9.00 -42.06
C THR A 429 -36.34 9.71 -41.57
N THR A 430 -36.19 10.80 -40.82
CA THR A 430 -37.32 11.59 -40.27
C THR A 430 -37.79 12.64 -41.27
N ASP A 431 -36.91 13.09 -42.18
CA ASP A 431 -37.19 14.06 -43.25
C ASP A 431 -38.22 13.59 -44.31
N SER A 432 -38.78 12.38 -44.20
CA SER A 432 -40.00 12.03 -44.94
C SER A 432 -41.26 12.71 -44.38
N ASN A 433 -41.20 13.30 -43.18
CA ASN A 433 -42.25 14.12 -42.59
C ASN A 433 -41.63 15.45 -42.10
N ASN A 434 -42.01 16.55 -42.77
CA ASN A 434 -41.67 17.94 -42.45
C ASN A 434 -41.44 18.21 -40.95
N ILE A 435 -40.26 18.75 -40.58
CA ILE A 435 -40.09 19.88 -39.63
C ILE A 435 -38.63 20.38 -39.65
N VAL A 436 -38.49 21.64 -40.04
CA VAL A 436 -37.51 22.67 -39.63
C VAL A 436 -36.02 22.30 -39.68
N LYS A 437 -35.37 22.78 -40.74
CA LYS A 437 -33.94 23.14 -40.75
C LYS A 437 -33.75 24.35 -39.84
N GLU A 438 -33.33 24.13 -38.60
CA GLU A 438 -32.68 25.18 -37.83
C GLU A 438 -31.17 25.03 -38.02
N ASP A 439 -30.59 25.99 -38.74
CA ASP A 439 -29.15 26.18 -38.87
C ASP A 439 -28.54 26.34 -37.48
N SER A 440 -28.05 25.25 -36.90
CA SER A 440 -27.26 25.31 -35.67
C SER A 440 -26.07 24.38 -35.79
N ILE A 441 -24.91 25.02 -35.73
CA ILE A 441 -23.56 24.44 -35.74
C ILE A 441 -23.57 23.09 -35.02
N MET A 442 -23.25 22.01 -35.77
CA MET A 442 -23.12 20.65 -35.24
C MET A 442 -22.28 20.69 -33.94
N PRO A 443 -22.88 20.37 -32.78
CA PRO A 443 -22.16 20.44 -31.51
C PRO A 443 -21.05 19.38 -31.50
N SER A 444 -19.79 19.81 -31.43
CA SER A 444 -18.63 18.91 -31.34
C SER A 444 -18.58 18.13 -30.02
N ASP A 445 -19.36 18.55 -29.03
CA ASP A 445 -19.47 17.90 -27.72
C ASP A 445 -20.37 16.65 -27.80
N PRO A 446 -19.82 15.45 -27.52
CA PRO A 446 -20.58 14.20 -27.57
C PRO A 446 -21.79 14.19 -26.62
N THR A 447 -21.75 14.96 -25.53
CA THR A 447 -22.85 15.04 -24.55
C THR A 447 -24.07 15.74 -25.15
N LYS A 448 -23.86 16.84 -25.87
CA LYS A 448 -24.93 17.59 -26.56
C LYS A 448 -25.51 16.80 -27.73
N LEU A 449 -24.67 16.09 -28.49
CA LEU A 449 -25.11 15.18 -29.54
C LEU A 449 -26.02 14.07 -29.00
N LEU A 450 -25.71 13.51 -27.83
CA LEU A 450 -26.50 12.44 -27.22
C LEU A 450 -27.87 12.93 -26.73
N LEU A 451 -27.95 14.15 -26.19
CA LEU A 451 -29.22 14.78 -25.83
C LEU A 451 -30.11 15.02 -27.06
N LEU A 452 -29.53 15.53 -28.14
CA LEU A 452 -30.26 15.77 -29.38
C LEU A 452 -30.74 14.47 -30.03
N LEU A 453 -29.93 13.42 -29.98
CA LEU A 453 -30.30 12.08 -30.43
C LEU A 453 -31.46 11.50 -29.63
N ASN A 454 -31.45 11.69 -28.31
CA ASN A 454 -32.52 11.26 -27.43
C ASN A 454 -33.83 12.02 -27.72
N GLU A 455 -33.75 13.31 -28.02
CA GLU A 455 -34.91 14.12 -28.43
C GLU A 455 -35.51 13.63 -29.75
N ILE A 456 -34.67 13.32 -30.75
CA ILE A 456 -35.14 12.70 -32.01
C ILE A 456 -35.76 11.33 -31.74
N ALA A 457 -35.12 10.48 -30.94
CA ALA A 457 -35.65 9.16 -30.60
C ALA A 457 -37.01 9.26 -29.89
N GLN A 458 -37.19 10.24 -29.01
CA GLN A 458 -38.45 10.49 -28.32
C GLN A 458 -39.54 10.95 -29.30
N LYS A 459 -39.24 11.89 -30.20
CA LYS A 459 -40.15 12.32 -31.27
C LYS A 459 -40.52 11.17 -32.21
N LEU A 460 -39.55 10.32 -32.55
CA LEU A 460 -39.77 9.11 -33.35
C LEU A 460 -40.74 8.15 -32.64
N THR A 461 -40.51 7.94 -31.34
CA THR A 461 -41.38 7.09 -30.49
C THR A 461 -42.79 7.67 -30.37
N ASP A 462 -42.95 8.99 -30.32
CA ASP A 462 -44.27 9.64 -30.29
C ASP A 462 -45.01 9.56 -31.64
N VAL A 463 -44.28 9.57 -32.76
CA VAL A 463 -44.84 9.41 -34.11
C VAL A 463 -45.25 7.97 -34.36
N PHE A 464 -44.39 7.00 -34.01
CA PHE A 464 -44.70 5.57 -34.17
C PHE A 464 -45.67 5.04 -33.10
N GLY A 465 -45.62 5.58 -31.87
CA GLY A 465 -46.49 5.19 -30.75
C GLY A 465 -47.92 5.73 -30.85
N LYS A 466 -48.19 6.69 -31.75
CA LYS A 466 -49.55 7.13 -32.08
C LYS A 466 -50.18 6.35 -33.24
N GLN A 467 -49.42 5.51 -33.93
CA GLN A 467 -49.88 4.76 -35.09
C GLN A 467 -49.93 3.25 -34.78
N ASP A 468 -50.87 2.88 -33.91
CA ASP A 468 -51.25 1.48 -33.59
C ASP A 468 -51.89 0.71 -34.77
N VAL A 469 -51.70 1.16 -36.02
CA VAL A 469 -52.24 0.50 -37.22
C VAL A 469 -51.13 0.03 -38.18
N CYS A 470 -49.85 0.23 -37.87
CA CYS A 470 -48.75 -0.16 -38.77
C CYS A 470 -47.88 -1.34 -38.28
N SER A 471 -48.40 -2.24 -37.44
CA SER A 471 -47.69 -3.49 -37.11
C SER A 471 -47.95 -4.63 -38.12
N GLU A 472 -48.94 -4.52 -39.02
CA GLU A 472 -49.22 -5.58 -40.00
C GLU A 472 -48.45 -5.45 -41.32
N ILE A 473 -47.95 -4.26 -41.68
CA ILE A 473 -47.31 -4.02 -42.99
C ILE A 473 -45.77 -4.17 -42.93
N PHE A 474 -45.17 -4.00 -41.76
CA PHE A 474 -43.71 -4.08 -41.60
C PHE A 474 -43.16 -5.50 -41.47
N ASP A 475 -43.94 -6.46 -40.98
CA ASP A 475 -43.49 -7.85 -40.88
C ASP A 475 -43.36 -8.49 -42.28
N ASP A 476 -44.29 -8.23 -43.20
CA ASP A 476 -44.27 -8.79 -44.57
C ASP A 476 -43.11 -8.25 -45.42
N THR A 477 -42.64 -7.02 -45.18
CA THR A 477 -41.54 -6.41 -45.95
C THR A 477 -40.15 -6.67 -45.37
N LEU A 478 -40.04 -7.07 -44.11
CA LEU A 478 -38.78 -7.45 -43.46
C LEU A 478 -38.43 -8.93 -43.66
N THR A 479 -39.43 -9.82 -43.72
CA THR A 479 -39.20 -11.25 -43.99
C THR A 479 -38.62 -11.49 -45.40
N ASP A 480 -39.11 -10.77 -46.41
CA ASP A 480 -38.65 -10.92 -47.81
C ASP A 480 -37.22 -10.39 -48.05
N LYS A 481 -36.79 -9.40 -47.26
CA LYS A 481 -35.42 -8.83 -47.35
C LYS A 481 -34.40 -9.52 -46.45
N LEU A 482 -34.83 -10.27 -45.43
CA LEU A 482 -33.94 -11.01 -44.54
C LEU A 482 -33.52 -12.37 -45.13
N GLU A 483 -34.36 -12.98 -45.99
CA GLU A 483 -33.98 -14.21 -46.71
C GLU A 483 -32.93 -13.96 -47.80
N THR A 484 -32.88 -12.76 -48.38
CA THR A 484 -31.91 -12.41 -49.43
C THR A 484 -30.53 -11.99 -48.90
N MET A 485 -30.39 -11.68 -47.61
CA MET A 485 -29.10 -11.25 -47.01
C MET A 485 -28.45 -12.27 -46.06
N SER A 486 -29.05 -13.44 -45.80
CA SER A 486 -28.47 -14.49 -44.94
C SER A 486 -27.32 -15.29 -45.58
N ILE A 487 -26.72 -14.80 -46.66
CA ILE A 487 -25.46 -15.30 -47.21
C ILE A 487 -24.47 -14.13 -47.23
N THR A 488 -23.82 -13.83 -46.09
CA THR A 488 -22.40 -13.39 -45.94
C THR A 488 -22.16 -12.70 -44.59
N THR A 489 -21.06 -13.09 -43.92
CA THR A 489 -20.42 -12.48 -42.72
C THR A 489 -21.17 -12.69 -41.38
N SER A 490 -20.76 -13.51 -40.40
CA SER A 490 -19.48 -13.79 -39.72
C SER A 490 -18.85 -12.59 -39.01
N LEU A 491 -18.98 -12.57 -37.67
CA LEU A 491 -17.91 -12.49 -36.65
C LEU A 491 -18.20 -11.53 -35.47
N GLU A 492 -18.05 -12.05 -34.23
CA GLU A 492 -17.86 -11.37 -32.92
C GLU A 492 -18.98 -10.41 -32.42
N GLY A 493 -19.45 -10.39 -31.18
CA GLY A 493 -19.03 -10.92 -29.88
C GLY A 493 -19.40 -9.92 -28.78
N LYS A 494 -19.80 -10.43 -27.60
CA LYS A 494 -19.96 -9.76 -26.27
C LYS A 494 -21.24 -8.97 -25.94
N ALA A 495 -22.08 -9.66 -25.16
CA ALA A 495 -23.05 -9.09 -24.24
C ALA A 495 -22.38 -8.67 -22.89
N VAL A 496 -22.75 -7.51 -22.36
CA VAL A 496 -22.51 -7.09 -20.97
C VAL A 496 -23.87 -6.92 -20.31
N ARG A 497 -24.07 -7.63 -19.20
CA ARG A 497 -25.33 -7.72 -18.43
C ARG A 497 -25.15 -7.00 -17.09
N VAL A 498 -25.84 -5.87 -16.96
CA VAL A 498 -26.59 -5.32 -15.81
C VAL A 498 -26.19 -5.79 -14.39
N GLU A 499 -25.70 -4.85 -13.57
CA GLU A 499 -25.56 -4.98 -12.11
C GLU A 499 -26.88 -4.63 -11.38
N ASN A 500 -27.23 -5.46 -10.39
CA ASN A 500 -28.31 -5.21 -9.42
C ASN A 500 -27.74 -4.52 -8.17
N VAL A 501 -28.31 -3.40 -7.77
CA VAL A 501 -27.97 -2.61 -6.57
C VAL A 501 -28.88 -3.01 -5.39
N PRO A 502 -28.35 -3.29 -4.17
CA PRO A 502 -29.17 -3.34 -2.97
C PRO A 502 -29.16 -2.01 -2.22
N LEU A 503 -30.37 -1.55 -1.89
CA LEU A 503 -30.70 -0.49 -0.94
C LEU A 503 -30.20 -0.86 0.47
N PHE A 504 -29.23 -0.14 1.04
CA PHE A 504 -29.18 0.36 2.43
C PHE A 504 -27.85 1.10 2.69
N SER A 505 -27.97 2.26 3.33
CA SER A 505 -26.91 3.21 3.70
C SER A 505 -26.09 2.73 4.90
N LYS A 506 -24.74 2.71 4.78
CA LYS A 506 -23.78 2.67 5.90
C LYS A 506 -22.48 3.45 5.59
N PHE A 507 -22.34 4.58 6.29
CA PHE A 507 -21.15 5.35 6.73
C PHE A 507 -19.94 5.62 5.78
N PRO A 508 -19.36 6.84 5.85
CA PRO A 508 -18.30 7.27 4.93
C PRO A 508 -17.00 6.54 5.24
N THR A 509 -16.56 5.71 4.31
CA THR A 509 -15.18 5.20 4.30
C THR A 509 -14.38 6.08 3.35
N TRP A 510 -13.34 6.72 3.86
CA TRP A 510 -12.33 7.40 3.05
C TRP A 510 -11.88 6.52 1.89
N THR A 511 -12.14 6.99 0.67
CA THR A 511 -11.53 6.45 -0.54
C THR A 511 -10.06 6.87 -0.54
N SER A 512 -9.20 5.97 -0.09
CA SER A 512 -7.81 5.93 -0.57
C SER A 512 -7.88 5.88 -2.09
N SER A 513 -7.42 6.95 -2.73
CA SER A 513 -7.14 6.96 -4.16
C SER A 513 -6.36 5.70 -4.52
N ALA A 514 -6.81 5.01 -5.56
CA ALA A 514 -6.13 3.90 -6.15
C ALA A 514 -4.84 4.44 -6.77
N ILE A 515 -3.74 4.34 -6.02
CA ILE A 515 -2.40 4.48 -6.57
C ILE A 515 -2.25 3.37 -7.62
N PRO A 516 -1.94 3.70 -8.89
CA PRO A 516 -1.55 2.69 -9.84
C PRO A 516 -0.33 1.98 -9.29
N LEU A 517 -0.40 0.64 -9.24
CA LEU A 517 0.72 -0.23 -8.94
C LEU A 517 1.94 0.26 -9.72
N SER A 518 2.93 0.76 -8.99
CA SER A 518 4.29 0.92 -9.47
C SER A 518 4.73 -0.43 -10.01
N GLU A 519 5.03 -0.44 -11.30
CA GLU A 519 5.75 -1.47 -12.02
C GLU A 519 7.19 -1.45 -11.51
N ASP A 520 7.38 -2.00 -10.31
CA ASP A 520 8.69 -2.40 -9.79
C ASP A 520 8.51 -3.82 -9.25
N GLU A 521 8.12 -4.71 -10.17
CA GLU A 521 8.49 -6.12 -10.05
C GLU A 521 10.00 -6.13 -10.26
N GLU A 522 10.72 -6.26 -9.14
CA GLU A 522 12.13 -6.58 -9.08
C GLU A 522 12.37 -7.81 -9.98
N GLU A 523 12.75 -7.55 -11.24
CA GLU A 523 12.99 -8.55 -12.26
C GLU A 523 14.11 -9.45 -11.75
N VAL A 524 13.75 -10.66 -11.29
CA VAL A 524 14.70 -11.69 -10.88
C VAL A 524 15.74 -11.81 -12.00
N PRO A 525 17.03 -11.50 -11.76
CA PRO A 525 18.00 -11.40 -12.83
C PRO A 525 18.06 -12.71 -13.62
N THR A 526 17.56 -12.67 -14.86
CA THR A 526 17.59 -13.83 -15.76
C THR A 526 19.02 -14.34 -15.85
N ARG A 527 19.25 -15.67 -15.86
CA ARG A 527 20.59 -16.30 -15.90
C ARG A 527 21.61 -15.64 -16.85
N ASN A 528 21.12 -15.07 -17.97
CA ASN A 528 21.92 -14.34 -18.94
C ASN A 528 22.46 -12.98 -18.45
N THR A 529 21.69 -12.24 -17.64
CA THR A 529 22.13 -10.96 -17.05
C THR A 529 23.20 -11.20 -15.98
N LEU A 530 23.00 -12.20 -15.12
CA LEU A 530 23.99 -12.63 -14.13
C LEU A 530 25.29 -13.11 -14.80
N LYS A 531 25.19 -13.83 -15.92
CA LYS A 531 26.34 -14.28 -16.72
C LYS A 531 27.11 -13.11 -17.35
N ARG A 532 26.41 -12.09 -17.87
CA ARG A 532 27.06 -10.86 -18.38
C ARG A 532 27.78 -10.08 -17.29
N GLN A 533 27.14 -9.94 -16.12
CA GLN A 533 27.73 -9.20 -15.00
C GLN A 533 28.96 -9.92 -14.43
N ALA A 534 28.92 -11.25 -14.36
CA ALA A 534 30.07 -12.07 -13.99
C ALA A 534 31.20 -11.97 -15.03
N GLN A 535 30.89 -11.97 -16.33
CA GLN A 535 31.90 -11.79 -17.39
C GLN A 535 32.56 -10.41 -17.31
N LEU A 536 31.80 -9.35 -17.08
CA LEU A 536 32.33 -7.99 -16.89
C LEU A 536 33.26 -7.91 -15.67
N LEU A 537 32.94 -8.61 -14.57
CA LEU A 537 33.81 -8.69 -13.39
C LEU A 537 35.11 -9.48 -13.68
N VAL A 538 35.05 -10.53 -14.49
CA VAL A 538 36.23 -11.28 -14.92
C VAL A 538 37.11 -10.44 -15.86
N ASP A 539 36.50 -9.74 -16.82
CA ASP A 539 37.20 -8.91 -17.80
C ASP A 539 37.85 -7.68 -17.17
N THR A 540 37.21 -7.08 -16.16
CA THR A 540 37.79 -5.96 -15.40
C THR A 540 38.94 -6.40 -14.48
N LYS A 541 38.92 -7.66 -13.98
CA LYS A 541 40.03 -8.22 -13.20
C LYS A 541 41.15 -8.78 -14.06
N SER A 542 40.87 -9.27 -15.28
CA SER A 542 41.90 -9.76 -16.21
C SER A 542 42.75 -8.61 -16.76
N ARG A 543 42.16 -7.41 -16.97
CA ARG A 543 42.90 -6.19 -17.36
C ARG A 543 43.90 -5.68 -16.32
N ARG A 544 43.78 -6.08 -15.04
CA ARG A 544 44.68 -5.63 -13.95
C ARG A 544 45.90 -6.53 -13.72
N LYS A 545 46.05 -7.65 -14.45
CA LYS A 545 47.25 -8.51 -14.43
C LYS A 545 48.03 -8.35 -15.74
N GLY A 546 48.75 -7.25 -15.91
CA GLY A 546 49.49 -7.04 -17.15
C GLY A 546 50.42 -5.84 -17.21
N LEU A 547 51.02 -5.41 -16.10
CA LEU A 547 52.18 -4.51 -16.13
C LEU A 547 53.20 -5.00 -15.09
N GLY A 548 53.93 -6.05 -15.47
CA GLY A 548 55.11 -6.49 -14.75
C GLY A 548 56.26 -5.51 -15.01
N PHE A 549 56.82 -4.98 -13.92
CA PHE A 549 58.08 -4.26 -13.90
C PHE A 549 59.19 -5.10 -14.53
N LYS A 550 59.83 -4.58 -15.58
CA LYS A 550 61.19 -5.01 -15.96
C LYS A 550 62.17 -4.30 -15.02
N ARG A 551 63.09 -5.09 -14.46
CA ARG A 551 64.33 -4.61 -13.83
C ARG A 551 65.23 -3.98 -14.87
#